data_AF-A0A6V8KVF3-F1
#
_entry.id   AF-A0A6V8KVF3-F1
#
_cell.length_a   1.000
_cell.length_b   1.000
_cell.length_c   1.000
_cell.angle_alpha   90.00
_cell.angle_beta   90.00
_cell.angle_gamma   90.00
#
_symmetry.space_group_name_H-M   'P 1'
#
loop_
_entity.id
_entity.type
_entity.pdbx_description
1 polymer ?
#
loop_
_entity_poly.entity_id
_entity_poly.type
_entity_poly.pdbx_seq_one_letter_code
_entity_poly.pdbx_strand_id
1 'polypeptide(L)'
;MAVLVRAGIDCVEHGTGLSVDLIDEMARRGTALVPTMINIATFGGIAARAEEKFPAYAQHMRALGDGFPEVVRAAYDAGVPLYVGTDAGGGIAHGRVADEMLRMHEVAGIPAGDVLRSASWGARAWLGFPGLVEGGLADLVVYDSDPREDLRVVRAPKRIVLRGRVLL
;
A
#
# COMPACT_ATOMS: atom_id res chain seq x y z
N MET A 1 4.84 2.60 -18.48
CA MET A 1 3.64 2.51 -17.63
C MET A 1 2.34 2.85 -18.39
N ALA A 2 2.27 3.98 -19.13
CA ALA A 2 1.06 4.36 -19.89
C ALA A 2 0.52 3.28 -20.86
N VAL A 3 1.39 2.56 -21.57
CA VAL A 3 0.98 1.43 -22.44
C VAL A 3 0.27 0.33 -21.65
N LEU A 4 0.75 0.01 -20.44
CA LEU A 4 0.17 -1.04 -19.59
C LEU A 4 -1.19 -0.63 -19.05
N VAL A 5 -1.31 0.60 -18.53
CA VAL A 5 -2.60 1.15 -18.08
C VAL A 5 -3.62 1.15 -19.22
N ARG A 6 -3.21 1.52 -20.43
CA ARG A 6 -4.08 1.46 -21.62
C ARG A 6 -4.43 0.03 -22.05
N ALA A 7 -3.57 -0.94 -21.77
CA ALA A 7 -3.82 -2.35 -22.01
C ALA A 7 -4.82 -2.97 -21.00
N GLY A 8 -5.17 -2.26 -19.93
CA GLY A 8 -6.21 -2.70 -18.98
C GLY A 8 -5.69 -3.60 -17.87
N ILE A 9 -4.46 -3.39 -17.39
CA ILE A 9 -4.00 -4.02 -16.14
C ILE A 9 -4.86 -3.61 -14.94
N ASP A 10 -5.02 -4.51 -13.97
CA ASP A 10 -5.83 -4.27 -12.78
C ASP A 10 -5.16 -3.30 -11.79
N CYS A 11 -3.83 -3.37 -11.66
CA CYS A 11 -3.07 -2.50 -10.77
C CYS A 11 -1.66 -2.20 -11.26
N VAL A 12 -1.12 -1.09 -10.77
CA VAL A 12 0.30 -0.73 -10.85
C VAL A 12 0.93 -0.94 -9.48
N GLU A 13 2.02 -1.69 -9.45
CA GLU A 13 2.86 -1.86 -8.26
C GLU A 13 3.91 -0.75 -8.17
N HIS A 14 4.24 -0.36 -6.94
CA HIS A 14 5.16 0.73 -6.59
C HIS A 14 4.68 2.09 -7.09
N GLY A 15 4.71 2.36 -8.40
CA GLY A 15 4.23 3.62 -8.96
C GLY A 15 5.19 4.82 -8.80
N THR A 16 6.46 4.59 -8.47
CA THR A 16 7.48 5.66 -8.33
C THR A 16 7.71 6.50 -9.59
N GLY A 17 7.32 6.00 -10.77
CA GLY A 17 7.39 6.70 -12.05
C GLY A 17 6.05 7.23 -12.58
N LEU A 18 5.02 7.35 -11.73
CA LEU A 18 3.73 7.91 -12.14
C LEU A 18 3.84 9.42 -12.39
N SER A 19 3.38 9.86 -13.56
CA SER A 19 3.10 11.26 -13.85
C SER A 19 1.65 11.59 -13.53
N VAL A 20 1.34 12.89 -13.37
CA VAL A 20 -0.04 13.38 -13.15
C VAL A 20 -0.98 12.89 -14.26
N ASP A 21 -0.60 13.04 -15.53
CA ASP A 21 -1.41 12.56 -16.67
C ASP A 21 -1.75 11.06 -16.59
N LEU A 22 -0.84 10.27 -16.01
CA LEU A 22 -1.04 8.83 -15.88
C LEU A 22 -1.92 8.49 -14.68
N ILE A 23 -1.83 9.27 -13.59
CA ILE A 23 -2.73 9.18 -12.44
C ILE A 23 -4.18 9.44 -12.89
N ASP A 24 -4.41 10.49 -13.68
CA ASP A 24 -5.75 10.80 -14.21
C ASP A 24 -6.30 9.66 -15.08
N GLU A 25 -5.46 9.08 -15.93
CA GLU A 25 -5.84 7.94 -16.77
C GLU A 25 -6.13 6.69 -15.92
N MET A 26 -5.36 6.44 -14.85
CA MET A 26 -5.63 5.35 -13.91
C MET A 26 -6.97 5.54 -13.21
N ALA A 27 -7.25 6.75 -12.72
CA ALA A 27 -8.52 7.08 -12.07
C ALA A 27 -9.72 6.84 -13.01
N ARG A 28 -9.62 7.33 -14.26
CA ARG A 28 -10.66 7.15 -15.28
C ARG A 28 -10.94 5.68 -15.61
N ARG A 29 -9.91 4.83 -15.55
CA ARG A 29 -10.02 3.40 -15.85
C ARG A 29 -10.33 2.52 -14.64
N GLY A 30 -10.17 3.05 -13.44
CA GLY A 30 -10.19 2.25 -12.21
C GLY A 30 -8.98 1.34 -12.05
N THR A 31 -7.85 1.62 -12.73
CA THR A 31 -6.60 0.89 -12.50
C THR A 31 -6.07 1.26 -11.13
N ALA A 32 -5.87 0.29 -10.25
CA ALA A 32 -5.47 0.53 -8.88
C ALA A 32 -3.96 0.84 -8.74
N LEU A 33 -3.57 1.41 -7.60
CA LEU A 33 -2.18 1.54 -7.17
C LEU A 33 -1.95 0.76 -5.87
N VAL A 34 -0.91 -0.07 -5.89
CA VAL A 34 -0.36 -0.76 -4.71
C VAL A 34 1.03 -0.16 -4.44
N PRO A 35 1.18 0.75 -3.45
CA PRO A 35 2.32 1.66 -3.41
C PRO A 35 3.60 1.06 -2.84
N THR A 36 3.54 0.06 -1.96
CA THR A 36 4.73 -0.58 -1.37
C THR A 36 5.69 0.41 -0.68
N MET A 37 5.14 1.39 0.04
CA MET A 37 5.88 2.48 0.67
C MET A 37 7.00 2.00 1.62
N ILE A 38 6.85 0.85 2.29
CA ILE A 38 7.93 0.27 3.11
C ILE A 38 9.14 -0.17 2.25
N ASN A 39 8.93 -0.61 1.02
CA ASN A 39 9.99 -0.97 0.09
C ASN A 39 10.71 0.29 -0.40
N ILE A 40 9.95 1.31 -0.80
CA ILE A 40 10.51 2.60 -1.25
C ILE A 40 11.31 3.28 -0.14
N ALA A 41 10.92 3.10 1.12
CA ALA A 41 11.68 3.60 2.26
C ALA A 41 13.11 3.04 2.37
N THR A 42 13.43 1.93 1.70
CA THR A 42 14.78 1.38 1.65
C THR A 42 15.71 2.12 0.68
N PHE A 43 15.17 2.98 -0.19
CA PHE A 43 15.91 3.63 -1.27
C PHE A 43 17.04 4.52 -0.75
N GLY A 44 16.88 5.19 0.39
CA GLY A 44 17.95 5.97 1.01
C GLY A 44 19.15 5.10 1.40
N GLY A 45 18.92 3.89 1.90
CA GLY A 45 19.98 2.92 2.21
C GLY A 45 20.66 2.35 0.96
N ILE A 46 19.89 2.13 -0.12
CA ILE A 46 20.43 1.72 -1.42
C ILE A 46 21.30 2.83 -2.02
N ALA A 47 20.82 4.08 -1.98
CA ALA A 47 21.54 5.24 -2.45
C ALA A 47 22.86 5.43 -1.70
N ALA A 48 22.84 5.35 -0.36
CA ALA A 48 24.05 5.48 0.46
C ALA A 48 25.12 4.43 0.12
N ARG A 49 24.74 3.19 -0.21
CA ARG A 49 25.68 2.14 -0.64
C ARG A 49 26.24 2.37 -2.03
N ALA A 50 25.51 3.07 -2.89
CA ALA A 50 25.89 3.33 -4.27
C ALA A 50 26.65 4.65 -4.46
N GLU A 51 26.61 5.55 -3.48
CA GLU A 51 27.07 6.95 -3.56
C GLU A 51 28.47 7.10 -4.17
N GLU A 52 29.45 6.33 -3.72
CA GLU A 52 30.85 6.44 -4.16
C GLU A 52 31.03 5.98 -5.62
N LYS A 53 30.38 4.88 -6.00
CA LYS A 53 30.61 4.22 -7.30
C LYS A 53 29.65 4.69 -8.39
N PHE A 54 28.43 5.08 -8.00
CA PHE A 54 27.32 5.42 -8.90
C PHE A 54 26.53 6.63 -8.37
N PRO A 55 27.13 7.82 -8.28
CA PRO A 55 26.51 8.99 -7.66
C PRO A 55 25.20 9.44 -8.35
N ALA A 56 25.13 9.37 -9.68
CA ALA A 56 23.89 9.70 -10.41
C ALA A 56 22.73 8.75 -10.08
N TYR A 57 23.03 7.45 -9.90
CA TYR A 57 22.04 6.47 -9.47
C TYR A 57 21.61 6.71 -8.02
N ALA A 58 22.56 7.01 -7.12
CA ALA A 58 22.25 7.34 -5.73
C ALA A 58 21.33 8.58 -5.64
N GLN A 59 21.63 9.64 -6.39
CA GLN A 59 20.79 10.83 -6.47
C GLN A 59 19.39 10.51 -6.99
N HIS A 60 19.29 9.71 -8.06
CA HIS A 60 18.00 9.29 -8.62
C HIS A 60 17.17 8.50 -7.61
N MET A 61 17.76 7.54 -6.90
CA MET A 61 17.08 6.74 -5.88
C MET A 61 16.55 7.60 -4.72
N ARG A 62 17.33 8.60 -4.27
CA ARG A 62 16.86 9.56 -3.25
C ARG A 62 15.67 10.36 -3.77
N ALA A 63 15.77 10.94 -4.97
CA ALA A 63 14.69 11.71 -5.57
C ALA A 63 13.40 10.90 -5.74
N LEU A 64 13.51 9.63 -6.17
CA LEU A 64 12.36 8.73 -6.24
C LEU A 64 11.75 8.49 -4.87
N GLY A 65 12.57 8.21 -3.84
CA GLY A 65 12.08 7.94 -2.49
C GLY A 65 11.42 9.16 -1.83
N ASP A 66 12.05 10.33 -1.99
CA ASP A 66 11.63 11.57 -1.33
C ASP A 66 10.31 12.11 -1.89
N GLY A 67 10.08 12.01 -3.20
CA GLY A 67 8.85 12.51 -3.84
C GLY A 67 7.71 11.48 -3.94
N PHE A 68 7.94 10.24 -3.50
CA PHE A 68 6.96 9.17 -3.64
C PHE A 68 5.70 9.35 -2.77
N PRO A 69 5.78 9.82 -1.51
CA PRO A 69 4.57 10.08 -0.71
C PRO A 69 3.58 11.02 -1.40
N GLU A 70 4.07 12.06 -2.08
CA GLU A 70 3.25 13.02 -2.83
C GLU A 70 2.57 12.36 -4.04
N VAL A 71 3.23 11.42 -4.70
CA VAL A 71 2.64 10.63 -5.79
C VAL A 71 1.49 9.77 -5.27
N VAL A 72 1.68 9.07 -4.15
CA VAL A 72 0.63 8.26 -3.52
C VAL A 72 -0.56 9.13 -3.12
N ARG A 73 -0.29 10.31 -2.53
CA ARG A 73 -1.31 11.28 -2.16
C ARG A 73 -2.09 11.80 -3.38
N ALA A 74 -1.40 12.18 -4.45
CA ALA A 74 -2.01 12.66 -5.67
C ALA A 74 -2.90 11.57 -6.33
N ALA A 75 -2.47 10.31 -6.31
CA ALA A 75 -3.28 9.20 -6.79
C ALA A 75 -4.58 9.05 -5.98
N TYR A 76 -4.48 9.11 -4.65
CA TYR A 76 -5.65 9.09 -3.78
C TYR A 76 -6.61 10.25 -4.07
N ASP A 77 -6.09 11.48 -4.12
CA ASP A 77 -6.92 12.68 -4.34
C ASP A 77 -7.61 12.66 -5.73
N ALA A 78 -6.97 12.05 -6.74
CA ALA A 78 -7.54 11.85 -8.07
C ALA A 78 -8.60 10.74 -8.13
N GLY A 79 -8.79 9.97 -7.05
CA GLY A 79 -9.75 8.87 -6.99
C GLY A 79 -9.22 7.54 -7.55
N VAL A 80 -7.90 7.38 -7.67
CA VAL A 80 -7.30 6.08 -8.00
C VAL A 80 -7.57 5.11 -6.84
N PRO A 81 -8.07 3.88 -7.10
CA PRO A 81 -8.21 2.88 -6.05
C PRO A 81 -6.85 2.52 -5.45
N LEU A 82 -6.71 2.65 -4.12
CA LEU A 82 -5.50 2.24 -3.40
C LEU A 82 -5.72 0.95 -2.63
N TYR A 83 -4.71 0.08 -2.63
CA TYR A 83 -4.68 -1.16 -1.83
C TYR A 83 -3.33 -1.32 -1.12
N VAL A 84 -3.35 -1.84 0.11
CA VAL A 84 -2.12 -2.09 0.88
C VAL A 84 -1.38 -3.29 0.31
N GLY A 85 -0.11 -3.08 -0.03
CA GLY A 85 0.82 -4.14 -0.43
C GLY A 85 2.22 -3.77 -0.01
N THR A 86 2.99 -4.75 0.47
CA THR A 86 4.25 -4.51 1.20
C THR A 86 5.50 -4.77 0.38
N ASP A 87 5.37 -5.49 -0.74
CA ASP A 87 6.50 -6.13 -1.43
C ASP A 87 7.35 -7.02 -0.49
N ALA A 88 6.71 -7.61 0.53
CA ALA A 88 7.39 -8.49 1.49
C ALA A 88 7.82 -9.81 0.81
N GLY A 89 9.09 -10.15 0.97
CA GLY A 89 9.79 -11.16 0.18
C GLY A 89 11.10 -10.57 -0.35
N GLY A 90 12.09 -11.43 -0.64
CA GLY A 90 13.41 -10.97 -1.08
C GLY A 90 14.12 -10.09 -0.04
N GLY A 91 14.07 -8.77 -0.21
CA GLY A 91 14.73 -7.77 0.65
C GLY A 91 13.87 -7.21 1.80
N ILE A 92 12.55 -7.42 1.77
CA ILE A 92 11.62 -6.90 2.78
C ILE A 92 11.13 -8.05 3.66
N ALA A 93 11.28 -7.91 4.98
CA ALA A 93 10.84 -8.92 5.93
C ALA A 93 9.32 -9.14 5.88
N HIS A 94 8.86 -10.37 6.16
CA HIS A 94 7.44 -10.66 6.32
C HIS A 94 6.86 -10.04 7.61
N GLY A 95 5.53 -9.94 7.69
CA GLY A 95 4.84 -9.42 8.88
C GLY A 95 4.76 -7.88 8.95
N ARG A 96 4.98 -7.17 7.84
CA ARG A 96 5.11 -5.71 7.80
C ARG A 96 3.87 -4.96 7.29
N VAL A 97 2.72 -5.64 7.17
CA VAL A 97 1.47 -5.04 6.66
C VAL A 97 1.06 -3.82 7.49
N ALA A 98 1.13 -3.91 8.82
CA ALA A 98 0.84 -2.79 9.71
C ALA A 98 1.75 -1.57 9.48
N ASP A 99 3.01 -1.79 9.10
CA ASP A 99 3.94 -0.69 8.82
C ASP A 99 3.66 -0.01 7.47
N GLU A 100 3.19 -0.76 6.48
CA GLU A 100 2.72 -0.19 5.20
C GLU A 100 1.49 0.68 5.42
N MET A 101 0.50 0.18 6.19
CA MET A 101 -0.69 0.95 6.58
C MET A 101 -0.31 2.26 7.26
N LEU A 102 0.61 2.22 8.22
CA LEU A 102 1.05 3.40 8.94
C LEU A 102 1.83 4.37 8.04
N ARG A 103 2.64 3.89 7.10
CA ARG A 103 3.30 4.78 6.12
C ARG A 103 2.30 5.47 5.20
N MET A 104 1.31 4.75 4.69
CA MET A 104 0.26 5.35 3.87
C MET A 104 -0.47 6.44 4.66
N HIS A 105 -0.75 6.21 5.95
CA HIS A 105 -1.43 7.19 6.78
C HIS A 105 -0.54 8.38 7.17
N GLU A 106 0.62 8.11 7.78
CA GLU A 106 1.47 9.12 8.42
C GLU A 106 2.33 9.89 7.41
N VAL A 107 2.74 9.25 6.31
CA VAL A 107 3.68 9.83 5.34
C VAL A 107 2.97 10.32 4.08
N ALA A 108 2.06 9.51 3.50
CA ALA A 108 1.27 9.93 2.34
C ALA A 108 -0.03 10.65 2.72
N GLY A 109 -0.39 10.71 4.00
CA GLY A 109 -1.55 11.47 4.48
C GLY A 109 -2.90 10.86 4.08
N ILE A 110 -2.96 9.55 3.84
CA ILE A 110 -4.22 8.86 3.52
C ILE A 110 -5.06 8.71 4.81
N PRO A 111 -6.36 9.04 4.82
CA PRO A 111 -7.18 8.89 6.02
C PRO A 111 -7.20 7.46 6.55
N ALA A 112 -7.16 7.29 7.89
CA ALA A 112 -7.06 5.98 8.53
C ALA A 112 -8.17 5.01 8.10
N GLY A 113 -9.40 5.51 7.92
CA GLY A 113 -10.53 4.72 7.42
C GLY A 113 -10.30 4.16 6.01
N ASP A 114 -9.70 4.94 5.12
CA ASP A 114 -9.39 4.52 3.76
C ASP A 114 -8.21 3.55 3.72
N VAL A 115 -7.21 3.75 4.57
CA VAL A 115 -6.13 2.77 4.76
C VAL A 115 -6.69 1.45 5.26
N LEU A 116 -7.56 1.46 6.28
CA LEU A 116 -8.22 0.25 6.78
C LEU A 116 -9.03 -0.45 5.69
N ARG A 117 -9.84 0.31 4.93
CA ARG A 117 -10.59 -0.21 3.78
C ARG A 117 -9.65 -0.89 2.79
N SER A 118 -8.57 -0.22 2.41
CA SER A 118 -7.57 -0.68 1.43
C SER A 118 -6.77 -1.91 1.89
N ALA A 119 -6.71 -2.17 3.20
CA ALA A 119 -6.04 -3.33 3.80
C ALA A 119 -6.98 -4.51 4.13
N SER A 120 -8.30 -4.32 4.02
CA SER A 120 -9.28 -5.27 4.52
C SER A 120 -10.46 -5.48 3.56
N TRP A 121 -11.66 -4.99 3.87
CA TRP A 121 -12.88 -5.30 3.11
C TRP A 121 -12.82 -4.75 1.68
N GLY A 122 -12.15 -3.61 1.46
CA GLY A 122 -11.95 -3.05 0.12
C GLY A 122 -11.04 -3.94 -0.73
N ALA A 123 -9.91 -4.39 -0.17
CA ALA A 123 -9.01 -5.32 -0.85
C ALA A 123 -9.68 -6.67 -1.11
N ARG A 124 -10.44 -7.21 -0.15
CA ARG A 124 -11.21 -8.46 -0.37
C ARG A 124 -12.15 -8.34 -1.55
N ALA A 125 -12.97 -7.28 -1.58
CA ALA A 125 -13.90 -7.06 -2.67
C ALA A 125 -13.19 -6.94 -4.02
N TRP A 126 -12.06 -6.22 -4.07
CA TRP A 126 -11.23 -6.10 -5.27
C TRP A 126 -10.65 -7.44 -5.74
N LEU A 127 -10.21 -8.29 -4.82
CA LEU A 127 -9.69 -9.63 -5.10
C LEU A 127 -10.80 -10.67 -5.36
N GLY A 128 -12.07 -10.25 -5.44
CA GLY A 128 -13.20 -11.14 -5.72
C GLY A 128 -13.68 -11.98 -4.54
N PHE A 129 -13.26 -11.65 -3.31
CA PHE A 129 -13.73 -12.32 -2.09
C PHE A 129 -14.90 -11.55 -1.45
N PRO A 130 -15.92 -12.25 -0.92
CA PRO A 130 -17.05 -11.59 -0.26
C PRO A 130 -16.61 -10.87 1.02
N GLY A 131 -17.41 -9.97 1.57
CA GLY A 131 -17.16 -9.42 2.91
C GLY A 131 -17.35 -10.46 4.03
N LEU A 132 -17.44 -9.97 5.27
CA LEU A 132 -17.93 -10.78 6.39
C LEU A 132 -19.46 -10.85 6.29
N VAL A 133 -19.96 -11.94 5.70
CA VAL A 133 -21.38 -12.17 5.43
C VAL A 133 -21.77 -13.58 5.90
N GLU A 134 -23.06 -13.80 6.11
CA GLU A 134 -23.60 -15.13 6.42
C GLU A 134 -23.20 -16.15 5.34
N GLY A 135 -22.71 -17.32 5.75
CA GLY A 135 -22.16 -18.35 4.84
C GLY A 135 -20.80 -18.01 4.20
N GLY A 136 -20.21 -16.86 4.49
CA GLY A 136 -18.89 -16.44 4.00
C GLY A 136 -17.72 -16.97 4.85
N LEU A 137 -16.49 -16.68 4.40
CA LEU A 137 -15.29 -17.00 5.18
C LEU A 137 -15.22 -16.12 6.43
N ALA A 138 -15.16 -16.75 7.61
CA ALA A 138 -14.95 -16.08 8.88
C ALA A 138 -13.47 -15.70 9.08
N ASP A 139 -13.02 -14.71 8.30
CA ASP A 139 -11.69 -14.12 8.38
C ASP A 139 -11.80 -12.73 8.99
N LEU A 140 -11.31 -12.56 10.22
CA LEU A 140 -11.35 -11.27 10.92
C LEU A 140 -10.19 -11.11 11.89
N VAL A 141 -9.84 -9.86 12.14
CA VAL A 141 -8.85 -9.46 13.13
C VAL A 141 -9.55 -8.54 14.13
N VAL A 142 -9.33 -8.79 15.42
CA VAL A 142 -9.91 -8.02 16.52
C VAL A 142 -8.82 -7.21 17.18
N TYR A 143 -9.16 -5.99 17.57
CA TYR A 143 -8.28 -5.05 18.26
C TYR A 143 -8.92 -4.59 19.57
N ASP A 144 -8.10 -4.22 20.55
CA ASP A 144 -8.58 -3.71 21.85
C ASP A 144 -9.17 -2.29 21.77
N SER A 145 -8.92 -1.57 20.68
CA SER A 145 -9.37 -0.19 20.45
C SER A 145 -9.69 0.02 18.98
N ASP A 146 -10.48 1.05 18.68
CA ASP A 146 -10.89 1.36 17.31
C ASP A 146 -9.70 1.86 16.47
N PRO A 147 -9.27 1.13 15.43
CA PRO A 147 -8.13 1.54 14.61
C PRO A 147 -8.42 2.76 13.73
N ARG A 148 -9.67 3.24 13.66
CA ARG A 148 -10.03 4.48 12.96
C ARG A 148 -9.64 5.72 13.75
N GLU A 149 -9.63 5.61 15.08
CA GLU A 149 -9.23 6.69 16.00
C GLU A 149 -7.72 6.70 16.21
N ASP A 150 -7.09 5.52 16.27
CA ASP A 150 -5.64 5.36 16.31
C ASP A 150 -5.18 4.16 15.48
N LEU A 151 -4.66 4.43 14.28
CA LEU A 151 -4.25 3.39 13.36
C LEU A 151 -3.07 2.56 13.89
N ARG A 152 -2.29 3.03 14.87
CA ARG A 152 -1.12 2.31 15.41
C ARG A 152 -1.53 1.00 16.09
N VAL A 153 -2.78 0.89 16.52
CA VAL A 153 -3.38 -0.32 17.10
C VAL A 153 -3.28 -1.52 16.16
N VAL A 154 -3.23 -1.31 14.82
CA VAL A 154 -3.16 -2.41 13.85
C VAL A 154 -1.90 -3.28 13.97
N ARG A 155 -0.85 -2.79 14.67
CA ARG A 155 0.36 -3.55 15.01
C ARG A 155 0.14 -4.67 16.03
N ALA A 156 -0.91 -4.58 16.85
CA ALA A 156 -1.13 -5.47 17.98
C ALA A 156 -2.55 -6.05 17.95
N PRO A 157 -2.85 -6.99 17.04
CA PRO A 157 -4.13 -7.68 17.04
C PRO A 157 -4.33 -8.46 18.33
N LYS A 158 -5.51 -8.31 18.92
CA LYS A 158 -5.95 -9.03 20.13
C LYS A 158 -6.38 -10.46 19.81
N ARG A 159 -6.97 -10.66 18.63
CA ARG A 159 -7.41 -11.97 18.14
C ARG A 159 -7.32 -12.05 16.64
N ILE A 160 -6.91 -13.20 16.13
CA ILE A 160 -6.91 -13.50 14.69
C ILE A 160 -7.77 -14.73 14.47
N VAL A 161 -8.80 -14.59 13.62
CA VAL A 161 -9.65 -15.70 13.19
C VAL A 161 -9.46 -15.86 11.69
N LEU A 162 -9.11 -17.08 11.27
CA LEU A 162 -8.94 -17.43 9.87
C LEU A 162 -9.81 -18.65 9.57
N ARG A 163 -10.73 -18.50 8.62
CA ARG A 163 -11.70 -19.53 8.21
C ARG A 163 -12.44 -20.14 9.41
N GLY A 164 -12.83 -19.28 10.37
CA GLY A 164 -13.55 -19.67 11.59
C GLY A 164 -12.67 -20.28 12.69
N ARG A 165 -11.36 -20.44 12.47
CA ARG A 165 -10.42 -20.94 13.48
C ARG A 165 -9.68 -19.79 14.15
N VAL A 166 -9.70 -19.75 15.48
CA VAL A 166 -8.88 -18.83 16.27
C VAL A 166 -7.41 -19.26 16.19
N LEU A 167 -6.53 -18.34 15.78
CA LEU A 167 -5.09 -18.55 15.65
C LEU A 167 -4.29 -17.85 16.76
N LEU A 168 -4.81 -16.72 17.24
CA LEU A 168 -4.33 -15.89 18.34
C LEU A 168 -5.52 -15.45 19.18
#